data_AF-A0A7J5E7X5-F1
#
_entry.id   AF-A0A7J5E7X5-F1
#
_cell.length_a   1.000
_cell.length_b   1.000
_cell.length_c   1.000
_cell.angle_alpha   90.00
_cell.angle_beta   90.00
_cell.angle_gamma   90.00
#
_symmetry.space_group_name_H-M   'P 1'
#
loop_
_entity.id
_entity.type
_entity.pdbx_description
1 polymer ?
#
loop_
_entity_poly.entity_id
_entity_poly.type
_entity_poly.pdbx_seq_one_letter_code
_entity_poly.pdbx_strand_id
1 'polypeptide(L)' 'MNAENINSSFVIENKIITTRIFNADKVTVFKMWSDPLNLAQWWGPKDFKNTFHQFEFKPGGIWSSTFNGPDGTD' A
#
# COMPACT_ATOMS: atom_id res chain seq x y z
N MET A 1 2.63 20.53 44.55
CA MET A 1 2.79 19.09 44.29
C MET A 1 2.52 18.88 42.82
N ASN A 2 3.55 18.49 42.08
CA ASN A 2 3.54 18.36 40.62
C ASN A 2 3.37 16.90 40.19
N ALA A 3 2.85 16.77 38.97
CA ALA A 3 2.97 15.64 38.05
C ALA A 3 2.07 14.43 38.37
N GLU A 4 1.45 13.74 37.41
CA GLU A 4 1.92 13.48 36.05
C GLU A 4 0.78 13.51 35.02
N ASN A 5 1.02 14.27 33.96
CA ASN A 5 0.27 14.28 32.72
C ASN A 5 0.59 12.96 32.00
N ILE A 6 -0.39 12.08 31.81
CA ILE A 6 -0.19 10.76 31.19
C ILE A 6 -0.01 10.93 29.68
N ASN A 7 1.12 11.48 29.26
CA ASN A 7 1.60 11.43 27.89
C ASN A 7 2.06 9.99 27.61
N SER A 8 1.11 9.08 27.35
CA SER A 8 1.46 7.77 26.80
C SER A 8 1.79 7.94 25.32
N SER A 9 2.99 8.43 25.03
CA SER A 9 3.59 8.27 23.71
C SER A 9 3.94 6.79 23.54
N PHE A 10 3.05 6.03 22.90
CA PHE A 10 3.44 4.73 22.35
C PHE A 10 4.48 5.00 21.26
N VAL A 11 5.75 4.70 21.56
CA VAL A 11 6.79 4.66 20.53
C VAL A 11 6.46 3.45 19.66
N ILE A 12 5.87 3.68 18.49
CA ILE A 12 5.65 2.60 17.53
C ILE A 12 6.87 2.50 16.63
N GLU A 13 7.92 1.88 17.16
CA GLU A 13 9.18 1.66 16.44
C GLU A 13 8.89 0.88 15.14
N ASN A 14 9.44 1.36 14.02
CA ASN A 14 9.35 0.76 12.68
C ASN A 14 7.98 0.81 11.96
N LYS A 15 7.13 1.82 12.20
CA LYS A 15 5.92 2.04 11.40
C LYS A 15 6.05 3.19 10.40
N ILE A 16 5.60 2.92 9.17
CA ILE A 16 5.35 3.96 8.16
C ILE A 16 3.83 4.08 8.02
N ILE A 17 3.27 5.23 8.39
CA ILE A 17 1.83 5.52 8.26
C ILE A 17 1.66 6.56 7.17
N THR A 18 0.82 6.26 6.18
CA THR A 18 0.44 7.19 5.12
C THR A 18 -1.07 7.38 5.14
N THR A 19 -1.52 8.64 5.11
CA THR A 19 -2.94 9.00 4.97
C THR A 19 -3.11 9.82 3.69
N ARG A 20 -4.11 9.48 2.88
CA ARG A 20 -4.48 10.23 1.67
C ARG A 20 -6.00 10.39 1.59
N ILE A 21 -6.43 11.52 1.03
CA ILE A 21 -7.83 11.80 0.75
C ILE A 21 -8.04 11.66 -0.76
N PHE A 22 -9.03 10.87 -1.15
CA PHE A 22 -9.40 10.67 -2.55
C PHE A 22 -10.80 11.24 -2.77
N ASN A 23 -10.98 11.95 -3.88
CA ASN A 23 -12.30 12.37 -4.35
C ASN A 23 -12.99 11.21 -5.11
N ALA A 24 -13.21 10.11 -4.42
CA ALA A 24 -13.82 8.89 -4.93
C ALA A 24 -14.59 8.18 -3.80
N ASP A 25 -15.57 7.37 -4.16
CA ASP A 25 -16.30 6.58 -3.17
C ASP A 25 -15.44 5.41 -2.63
N LYS A 26 -15.87 4.86 -1.49
CA LYS A 26 -15.16 3.78 -0.78
C LYS A 26 -15.01 2.51 -1.62
N VAL A 27 -16.01 2.17 -2.43
CA VAL A 27 -16.01 0.94 -3.24
C VAL A 27 -14.99 1.07 -4.36
N THR A 28 -14.94 2.23 -5.01
CA THR A 28 -13.92 2.54 -6.03
C THR A 28 -12.52 2.47 -5.45
N VAL A 29 -12.27 3.11 -4.30
CA VAL A 29 -10.95 3.04 -3.64
C VAL A 29 -10.60 1.59 -3.30
N PHE A 30 -11.50 0.84 -2.70
CA PHE A 30 -11.26 -0.58 -2.39
C PHE A 30 -10.93 -1.41 -3.63
N LYS A 31 -11.66 -1.20 -4.74
CA LYS A 31 -11.43 -1.89 -6.02
C LYS A 31 -10.04 -1.64 -6.59
N MET A 32 -9.47 -0.44 -6.37
CA MET A 32 -8.10 -0.13 -6.80
C MET A 32 -7.04 -0.96 -6.08
N TRP A 33 -7.36 -1.50 -4.89
CA TRP A 33 -6.49 -2.39 -4.12
C TRP A 33 -6.79 -3.88 -4.31
N SER A 34 -8.04 -4.24 -4.68
CA SER A 34 -8.50 -5.62 -4.74
C SER A 34 -8.46 -6.27 -6.12
N ASP A 35 -8.10 -5.52 -7.15
CA ASP A 35 -8.06 -5.98 -8.54
C ASP A 35 -6.63 -5.81 -9.08
N PRO A 36 -5.96 -6.90 -9.50
CA PRO A 36 -4.56 -6.84 -9.93
C PRO A 36 -4.36 -5.96 -11.17
N LEU A 37 -5.37 -5.82 -12.04
CA LEU A 37 -5.26 -4.96 -13.23
C LEU A 37 -5.25 -3.48 -12.89
N ASN A 38 -6.00 -3.08 -11.84
CA ASN A 38 -5.95 -1.71 -11.34
C ASN A 38 -4.65 -1.48 -10.59
N LEU A 39 -4.27 -2.42 -9.73
CA LEU A 39 -3.08 -2.32 -8.89
C LEU A 39 -1.79 -2.21 -9.75
N ALA A 40 -1.70 -2.94 -10.86
CA ALA A 40 -0.62 -2.85 -11.84
C ALA A 40 -0.37 -1.45 -12.43
N GLN A 41 -1.38 -0.57 -12.42
CA GLN A 41 -1.28 0.75 -13.01
C GLN A 41 -0.62 1.78 -12.09
N TRP A 42 -0.66 1.57 -10.78
CA TRP A 42 -0.25 2.59 -9.81
C TRP A 42 0.55 2.06 -8.62
N TRP A 43 0.55 0.75 -8.39
CA TRP A 43 1.40 0.16 -7.36
C TRP A 43 2.87 0.30 -7.78
N GLY A 44 3.69 0.79 -6.87
CA GLY A 44 5.12 1.00 -7.08
C GLY A 44 5.55 2.44 -7.29
N PRO A 45 6.87 2.65 -7.47
CA PRO A 45 7.41 3.98 -7.73
C PRO A 45 6.88 4.52 -9.05
N LYS A 46 6.86 5.86 -9.15
CA LYS A 46 6.55 6.52 -10.41
C LYS A 46 7.50 6.02 -11.51
N ASP A 47 6.95 5.80 -12.70
CA ASP A 47 7.65 5.30 -13.90
C ASP A 47 8.01 3.81 -13.90
N PHE A 48 7.56 3.05 -12.88
CA PHE A 48 7.61 1.58 -12.90
C PHE A 48 6.29 1.01 -13.40
N LYS A 49 6.37 -0.12 -14.12
CA LYS A 49 5.20 -0.95 -14.43
C LYS A 49 5.24 -2.19 -13.56
N ASN A 50 4.08 -2.65 -13.09
CA ASN A 50 3.99 -3.89 -12.34
C ASN A 50 3.38 -5.01 -13.18
N THR A 51 4.08 -6.14 -13.24
CA THR A 51 3.53 -7.38 -13.79
C THR A 51 3.17 -8.29 -12.63
N PHE A 52 1.90 -8.66 -12.53
CA PHE A 52 1.40 -9.57 -11.50
C PHE A 52 1.39 -11.00 -12.02
N HIS A 53 2.10 -11.90 -11.33
CA HIS A 53 2.15 -13.33 -11.67
C HIS A 53 1.10 -14.13 -10.89
N GLN A 54 0.87 -13.72 -9.64
CA GLN A 54 -0.14 -14.31 -8.77
C GLN A 54 -0.73 -13.23 -7.88
N PHE A 55 -2.06 -13.23 -7.76
CA PHE A 55 -2.76 -12.30 -6.88
C PHE A 55 -4.03 -12.93 -6.32
N GLU A 56 -3.99 -13.26 -5.04
CA GLU A 56 -5.15 -13.77 -4.29
C GLU A 56 -5.55 -12.78 -3.20
N PHE A 57 -6.59 -11.98 -3.47
CA PHE A 57 -7.07 -10.97 -2.53
C PHE A 57 -7.96 -11.58 -1.42
N LYS A 58 -7.34 -12.40 -0.57
CA LYS A 58 -7.97 -13.07 0.57
C LYS A 58 -6.96 -13.25 1.71
N PRO A 59 -7.40 -13.43 2.97
CA PRO A 59 -6.50 -13.77 4.06
C PRO A 59 -5.67 -15.03 3.74
N GLY A 60 -4.35 -14.92 3.91
CA GLY A 60 -3.40 -15.99 3.58
C GLY A 60 -3.17 -16.23 2.09
N GLY A 61 -3.73 -15.39 1.21
CA GLY A 61 -3.49 -15.45 -0.23
C GLY A 61 -2.08 -15.02 -0.62
N ILE A 62 -1.60 -15.53 -1.75
CA ILE A 62 -0.28 -15.19 -2.29
C ILE A 62 -0.40 -14.00 -3.25
N TRP A 63 0.55 -13.07 -3.13
CA TRP A 63 0.78 -12.01 -4.08
C TRP A 63 2.25 -12.05 -4.52
N SER A 64 2.47 -12.29 -5.81
CA SER A 64 3.78 -12.21 -6.47
C SER A 64 3.71 -11.27 -7.67
N SER A 65 4.61 -10.28 -7.72
CA SER A 65 4.71 -9.32 -8.81
C SER A 65 6.16 -8.87 -9.04
N THR A 66 6.48 -8.50 -10.28
CA THR A 66 7.76 -7.92 -10.67
C THR A 66 7.57 -6.43 -10.98
N PHE A 67 8.46 -5.60 -10.43
CA PHE A 67 8.49 -4.16 -10.66
C PHE A 67 9.45 -3.89 -11.81
N ASN A 68 8.91 -3.65 -12.99
CA ASN A 68 9.70 -3.37 -14.19
C ASN A 68 10.11 -1.89 -14.15
N GLY A 69 11.41 -1.64 -14.04
CA GLY A 69 12.00 -0.31 -14.08
C GLY A 69 11.91 0.33 -15.47
N PRO A 70 11.98 1.67 -15.56
CA PRO A 70 11.93 2.39 -16.83
C PRO A 70 13.12 2.11 -17.76
N ASP A 71 14.21 1.54 -17.23
CA ASP A 71 15.39 1.08 -17.96
C ASP A 71 15.24 -0.34 -18.56
N GLY A 72 14.10 -1.00 -18.33
CA GLY A 72 13.84 -2.36 -18.80
C GLY A 72 14.41 -3.46 -17.90
N THR A 73 14.88 -3.10 -16.70
CA THR A 73 15.33 -4.07 -15.69
C THR A 73 14.15 -4.52 -14.82
N ASP A 74 14.07 -5.82 -14.58
CA ASP A 74 13.12 -6.47 -13.65
C ASP A 74 13.65 -6.55 -12.20
#